data_AF-A0A660YWC6-F1
#
_entry.id   AF-A0A660YWC6-F1
#
_cell.length_a   1.000
_cell.length_b   1.000
_cell.length_c   1.000
_cell.angle_alpha   90.00
_cell.angle_beta   90.00
_cell.angle_gamma   90.00
#
_symmetry.space_group_name_H-M   'P 1'
#
loop_
_entity.id
_entity.type
_entity.pdbx_description
1 polymer ?
#
loop_
_entity_poly.entity_id
_entity_poly.type
_entity_poly.pdbx_seq_one_letter_code
_entity_poly.pdbx_strand_id
1 'polypeptide(L)'
;MGLVIVFINRMNFTVYNVLGIGIFLISVLTIIVLLNRLRFQITNEERSLSTLQLADVTAYKIKRERKMFTTLLPLFAVVALTGFNLMYVDISREEEIASRILYHSAMSAGIAVAFLVGLSVRIKRFRKQFLPLLDRIQSFKNESN
;
A
#
# COMPACT_ATOMS: atom_id res chain seq x y z
N MET A 1 -15.82 -1.47 -17.10
CA MET A 1 -15.66 -0.10 -17.64
C MET A 1 -16.88 0.79 -17.40
N GLY A 2 -18.12 0.30 -17.53
CA GLY A 2 -19.34 1.12 -17.38
C GLY A 2 -19.47 1.91 -16.07
N LEU A 3 -19.20 1.29 -14.90
CA LEU A 3 -19.37 1.95 -13.59
C LEU A 3 -18.43 3.14 -13.37
N VAL A 4 -17.19 3.07 -13.87
CA VAL A 4 -16.21 4.17 -13.74
C VAL A 4 -16.61 5.36 -14.61
N ILE A 5 -17.13 5.10 -15.81
CA ILE A 5 -17.60 6.15 -16.72
C ILE A 5 -18.83 6.85 -16.13
N VAL A 6 -19.78 6.10 -15.58
CA VAL A 6 -20.96 6.66 -14.88
C VAL A 6 -20.51 7.50 -13.69
N PHE A 7 -19.53 7.05 -12.92
CA PHE A 7 -18.98 7.79 -11.79
C PHE A 7 -18.36 9.13 -12.20
N ILE A 8 -17.52 9.14 -13.25
CA ILE A 8 -16.89 10.37 -13.74
C ILE A 8 -17.94 11.35 -14.27
N ASN A 9 -18.93 10.87 -15.03
CA ASN A 9 -19.96 11.70 -15.64
C ASN A 9 -20.93 12.32 -14.61
N ARG A 10 -21.00 11.79 -13.39
CA ARG A 10 -21.87 12.28 -12.30
C ARG A 10 -21.12 13.07 -11.24
N MET A 11 -19.83 13.32 -11.43
CA MET A 11 -19.01 13.98 -10.42
C MET A 11 -19.23 15.50 -10.46
N ASN A 12 -19.85 16.04 -9.42
CA ASN A 12 -20.00 17.48 -9.22
C ASN A 12 -18.88 18.04 -8.31
N PHE A 13 -18.54 19.33 -8.45
CA PHE A 13 -17.58 20.00 -7.58
C PHE A 13 -18.21 20.36 -6.24
N THR A 14 -18.31 19.38 -5.35
CA THR A 14 -18.75 19.57 -3.96
C THR A 14 -17.57 19.46 -3.00
N VAL A 15 -17.71 20.00 -1.79
CA VAL A 15 -16.65 19.91 -0.76
C VAL A 15 -16.28 18.46 -0.47
N TYR A 16 -17.26 17.54 -0.39
CA TYR A 16 -17.01 16.13 -0.15
C TYR A 16 -16.22 15.46 -1.29
N ASN A 17 -16.54 15.79 -2.54
CA ASN A 17 -15.82 15.26 -3.70
C ASN A 17 -14.40 15.80 -3.77
N VAL A 18 -14.19 17.10 -3.53
CA VAL A 18 -12.86 17.71 -3.52
C VAL A 18 -11.99 17.13 -2.40
N LEU A 19 -12.53 17.02 -1.18
CA LEU A 19 -11.83 16.40 -0.05
C LEU A 19 -11.55 14.92 -0.31
N GLY A 20 -12.53 14.19 -0.84
CA GLY A 20 -12.39 12.77 -1.18
C GLY A 20 -11.28 12.52 -2.21
N ILE A 21 -11.25 13.31 -3.29
CA ILE A 21 -10.18 13.29 -4.30
C ILE A 21 -8.84 13.62 -3.64
N GLY A 22 -8.78 14.69 -2.84
CA GLY A 22 -7.54 15.11 -2.17
C GLY A 22 -6.97 14.00 -1.28
N ILE A 23 -7.81 13.40 -0.42
CA ILE A 23 -7.41 12.30 0.46
C ILE A 23 -6.97 11.09 -0.35
N PHE A 24 -7.72 10.72 -1.39
CA PHE A 24 -7.39 9.57 -2.24
C PHE A 24 -6.05 9.78 -2.95
N LEU A 25 -5.85 10.92 -3.62
CA LEU A 25 -4.63 11.24 -4.34
C LEU A 25 -3.43 11.34 -3.42
N ILE A 26 -3.54 12.01 -2.27
CA ILE A 26 -2.45 12.10 -1.29
C ILE A 26 -2.10 10.70 -0.78
N SER A 27 -3.08 9.84 -0.53
CA SER A 27 -2.84 8.47 -0.06
C SER A 27 -2.10 7.64 -1.11
N VAL A 28 -2.53 7.69 -2.37
CA VAL A 28 -1.88 7.00 -3.49
C VAL A 28 -0.46 7.53 -3.71
N LEU A 29 -0.28 8.85 -3.73
CA LEU A 29 1.04 9.48 -3.87
C LEU A 29 1.97 9.07 -2.72
N THR A 30 1.47 9.08 -1.48
CA THR A 30 2.24 8.66 -0.31
C THR A 30 2.67 7.19 -0.42
N ILE A 31 1.78 6.30 -0.86
CA ILE A 31 2.13 4.90 -1.13
C ILE A 31 3.25 4.80 -2.18
N ILE A 32 3.13 5.51 -3.30
CA ILE A 32 4.15 5.49 -4.37
C ILE A 32 5.50 5.99 -3.84
N VAL A 33 5.51 7.12 -3.12
CA VAL A 33 6.72 7.70 -2.55
C VAL A 33 7.36 6.76 -1.54
N LEU A 34 6.57 6.16 -0.64
CA LEU A 34 7.07 5.18 0.34
C LEU A 34 7.66 3.95 -0.35
N LEU A 35 6.95 3.39 -1.34
CA LEU A 35 7.42 2.23 -2.09
C LEU A 35 8.73 2.52 -2.84
N ASN A 36 8.91 3.73 -3.37
CA ASN A 36 10.13 4.13 -4.06
C ASN A 36 11.27 4.41 -3.09
N ARG A 37 11.03 5.17 -2.01
CA ARG A 37 12.06 5.52 -1.02
C ARG A 37 12.54 4.32 -0.21
N LEU A 38 11.68 3.33 0.00
CA LEU A 38 11.94 2.17 0.84
C LEU A 38 12.23 0.92 0.03
N ARG A 39 12.48 1.09 -1.27
CA ARG A 39 13.03 0.03 -2.12
C ARG A 39 14.37 -0.41 -1.55
N PHE A 40 14.52 -1.72 -1.34
CA PHE A 40 15.77 -2.29 -0.88
C PHE A 40 16.92 -1.94 -1.83
N GLN A 41 17.92 -1.23 -1.30
CA GLN A 41 19.17 -0.88 -1.96
C GLN A 41 20.28 -0.85 -0.91
N ILE A 42 21.42 -1.45 -1.23
CA ILE A 42 22.66 -1.31 -0.45
C ILE A 42 23.49 -0.22 -1.11
N THR A 43 23.78 0.86 -0.37
CA THR A 43 24.55 2.00 -0.88
C THR A 43 26.04 1.64 -1.01
N ASN A 44 26.81 2.44 -1.75
CA ASN A 44 28.24 2.19 -1.89
C ASN A 44 28.98 2.34 -0.54
N GLU A 45 28.54 3.27 0.29
CA GLU A 45 29.06 3.46 1.66
C GLU A 45 28.78 2.25 2.56
N GLU A 46 27.61 1.63 2.42
CA GLU A 46 27.29 0.43 3.19
C GLU A 46 28.11 -0.78 2.74
N ARG A 47 28.56 -0.82 1.48
CA ARG A 47 29.40 -1.92 0.97
C ARG A 47 30.81 -1.93 1.52
N SER A 48 31.31 -0.79 2.02
CA SER A 48 32.62 -0.74 2.66
C SER A 48 32.59 -1.13 4.15
N LEU A 49 31.42 -1.40 4.71
CA LEU A 49 31.27 -1.89 6.07
C LEU A 49 31.87 -3.29 6.24
N SER A 50 32.28 -3.62 7.47
CA SER A 50 32.64 -5.00 7.81
C SER A 50 31.46 -5.96 7.57
N THR A 51 31.76 -7.23 7.29
CA THR A 51 30.73 -8.25 6.98
C THR A 51 29.62 -8.31 8.04
N LEU A 52 29.98 -8.22 9.33
CA LEU A 52 29.02 -8.26 10.43
C LEU A 52 28.10 -7.02 10.43
N GLN A 53 28.66 -5.84 10.20
CA GLN A 53 27.91 -4.58 10.12
C GLN A 53 27.01 -4.53 8.87
N LEU A 54 27.52 -4.99 7.73
CA LEU A 54 26.73 -5.08 6.50
C LEU A 54 25.56 -6.06 6.67
N ALA A 55 25.77 -7.17 7.38
CA ALA A 55 24.72 -8.12 7.72
C ALA A 55 23.62 -7.48 8.59
N ASP A 56 23.99 -6.67 9.59
CA ASP A 56 23.04 -5.93 10.41
C ASP A 56 22.22 -4.91 9.64
N VAL A 57 22.87 -4.10 8.81
CA VAL A 57 22.18 -3.11 7.96
C VAL A 57 21.21 -3.81 7.02
N THR A 58 21.65 -4.91 6.41
CA THR A 58 20.81 -5.71 5.51
C THR A 58 19.59 -6.28 6.23
N ALA A 59 19.78 -6.91 7.39
CA ALA A 59 18.69 -7.45 8.19
C ALA A 59 17.70 -6.37 8.64
N TYR A 60 18.20 -5.21 9.05
CA TYR A 60 17.36 -4.06 9.41
C TYR A 60 16.52 -3.58 8.23
N LYS A 61 17.11 -3.42 7.04
CA LYS A 61 16.40 -3.01 5.82
C LYS A 61 15.32 -4.01 5.41
N ILE A 62 15.62 -5.31 5.47
CA ILE A 62 14.64 -6.37 5.19
C ILE A 62 13.46 -6.31 6.18
N LYS A 63 13.73 -6.16 7.48
CA LYS A 63 12.68 -6.02 8.51
C LYS A 63 11.84 -4.75 8.30
N ARG A 64 12.46 -3.65 7.88
CA ARG A 64 11.76 -2.40 7.57
C ARG A 64 10.85 -2.55 6.35
N GLU A 65 11.32 -3.20 5.29
CA GLU A 65 10.50 -3.50 4.11
C GLU A 65 9.34 -4.43 4.51
N ARG A 66 9.54 -5.37 5.44
CA ARG A 66 8.46 -6.16 6.04
C ARG A 66 7.36 -5.31 6.67
N LYS A 67 7.73 -4.44 7.59
CA LYS A 67 6.78 -3.56 8.30
C LYS A 67 5.98 -2.68 7.34
N MET A 68 6.59 -2.24 6.24
CA MET A 68 5.88 -1.49 5.21
C MET A 68 4.67 -2.23 4.66
N PHE A 69 4.85 -3.46 4.18
CA PHE A 69 3.74 -4.15 3.53
C PHE A 69 2.76 -4.78 4.52
N THR A 70 3.19 -5.15 5.73
CA THR A 70 2.27 -5.75 6.71
C THR A 70 1.44 -4.72 7.46
N THR A 71 1.91 -3.48 7.59
CA THR A 71 1.30 -2.50 8.49
C THR A 71 1.00 -1.18 7.80
N LEU A 72 1.99 -0.56 7.14
CA LEU A 72 1.82 0.77 6.57
C LEU A 72 0.93 0.76 5.32
N LEU A 73 1.17 -0.16 4.38
CA LEU A 73 0.37 -0.25 3.15
C LEU A 73 -1.13 -0.49 3.45
N PRO A 74 -1.52 -1.44 4.32
CA PRO A 74 -2.92 -1.61 4.71
C PRO A 74 -3.53 -0.33 5.32
N LEU A 75 -2.78 0.38 6.16
CA LEU A 75 -3.25 1.63 6.74
C LEU A 75 -3.54 2.68 5.65
N PHE A 76 -2.63 2.88 4.71
CA PHE A 76 -2.85 3.82 3.60
C PHE A 76 -3.98 3.36 2.66
N ALA A 77 -4.19 2.06 2.51
CA ALA A 77 -5.34 1.55 1.76
C ALA A 77 -6.67 1.90 2.43
N VAL A 78 -6.74 1.81 3.76
CA VAL A 78 -7.92 2.27 4.52
C VAL A 78 -8.15 3.77 4.33
N VAL A 79 -7.10 4.60 4.42
CA VAL A 79 -7.23 6.05 4.17
C VAL A 79 -7.68 6.35 2.74
N ALA A 80 -7.14 5.64 1.75
CA ALA A 80 -7.57 5.75 0.36
C ALA A 80 -9.06 5.34 0.18
N LEU A 81 -9.50 4.26 0.82
CA LEU A 81 -10.89 3.83 0.84
C LEU A 81 -11.81 4.88 1.49
N THR A 82 -11.36 5.55 2.55
CA THR A 82 -12.12 6.66 3.16
C THR A 82 -12.28 7.83 2.20
N GLY A 83 -11.19 8.25 1.54
CA GLY A 83 -11.23 9.30 0.52
C GLY A 83 -12.18 8.94 -0.62
N PHE A 84 -12.10 7.70 -1.10
CA PHE A 84 -12.99 7.19 -2.13
C PHE A 84 -14.46 7.18 -1.68
N ASN A 85 -14.77 6.71 -0.47
CA ASN A 85 -16.14 6.70 0.05
C ASN A 85 -16.72 8.11 0.24
N LEU A 86 -15.91 9.09 0.60
CA LEU A 86 -16.35 10.50 0.68
C LEU A 86 -16.84 11.02 -0.67
N MET A 87 -16.21 10.62 -1.78
CA MET A 87 -16.64 11.02 -3.13
C MET A 87 -18.03 10.51 -3.51
N TYR A 88 -18.50 9.43 -2.88
CA TYR A 88 -19.81 8.86 -3.20
C TYR A 88 -20.96 9.45 -2.39
N VAL A 89 -20.67 10.19 -1.32
CA VAL A 89 -21.70 10.78 -0.45
C VAL A 89 -22.66 11.66 -1.26
N ASP A 90 -22.10 12.49 -2.15
CA ASP A 90 -22.90 13.37 -3.00
C ASP A 90 -23.38 12.71 -4.29
N ILE A 91 -22.55 11.87 -4.93
CA ILE A 91 -22.90 11.21 -6.21
C ILE A 91 -24.14 10.32 -6.08
N SER A 92 -24.37 9.78 -4.89
CA SER A 92 -25.46 8.84 -4.63
C SER A 92 -26.67 9.48 -3.95
N ARG A 93 -26.69 10.82 -3.77
CA ARG A 93 -27.70 11.49 -2.93
C ARG A 93 -29.14 11.38 -3.46
N GLU A 94 -29.29 11.28 -4.77
CA GLU A 94 -30.59 11.18 -5.46
C GLU A 94 -31.03 9.72 -5.72
N GLU A 95 -30.18 8.74 -5.39
CA GLU A 95 -30.44 7.32 -5.60
C GLU A 95 -31.15 6.69 -4.39
N GLU A 96 -31.94 5.65 -4.64
CA GLU A 96 -32.55 4.84 -3.58
C GLU A 96 -31.49 4.21 -2.67
N ILE A 97 -31.78 4.13 -1.36
CA ILE A 97 -30.84 3.63 -0.33
C ILE A 97 -30.21 2.28 -0.71
N ALA A 98 -31.01 1.35 -1.27
CA ALA A 98 -30.53 0.05 -1.72
C ALA A 98 -29.47 0.17 -2.82
N SER A 99 -29.71 1.00 -3.84
CA SER A 99 -28.76 1.30 -4.91
C SER A 99 -27.49 1.95 -4.36
N ARG A 100 -27.62 2.90 -3.41
CA ARG A 100 -26.46 3.54 -2.76
C ARG A 100 -25.56 2.52 -2.07
N ILE A 101 -26.14 1.64 -1.26
CA ILE A 101 -25.41 0.59 -0.54
C ILE A 101 -24.74 -0.36 -1.52
N LEU A 102 -25.45 -0.77 -2.58
CA LEU A 102 -24.91 -1.67 -3.59
C LEU A 102 -23.69 -1.08 -4.30
N TYR A 103 -23.78 0.16 -4.79
CA TYR A 103 -22.68 0.83 -5.48
C TYR A 103 -21.47 1.06 -4.57
N HIS A 104 -21.70 1.55 -3.35
CA HIS A 104 -20.63 1.76 -2.36
C HIS A 104 -19.92 0.45 -2.01
N SER A 105 -20.68 -0.60 -1.73
CA SER A 105 -20.14 -1.90 -1.34
C SER A 105 -19.39 -2.56 -2.47
N ALA A 106 -19.95 -2.54 -3.70
CA ALA A 106 -19.31 -3.14 -4.87
C ALA A 106 -17.98 -2.46 -5.20
N MET A 107 -17.92 -1.13 -5.19
CA MET A 107 -16.69 -0.41 -5.50
C MET A 107 -15.65 -0.51 -4.37
N SER A 108 -16.07 -0.40 -3.10
CA SER A 108 -15.17 -0.60 -1.96
C SER A 108 -14.60 -2.01 -1.92
N ALA A 109 -15.43 -3.03 -2.17
CA ALA A 109 -14.98 -4.41 -2.29
C ALA A 109 -14.02 -4.60 -3.46
N GLY A 110 -14.30 -3.99 -4.62
CA GLY A 110 -13.41 -4.02 -5.77
C GLY A 110 -12.01 -3.46 -5.48
N ILE A 111 -11.94 -2.29 -4.83
CA ILE A 111 -10.67 -1.68 -4.40
C ILE A 111 -9.97 -2.56 -3.36
N ALA A 112 -10.71 -3.08 -2.37
CA ALA A 112 -10.15 -3.95 -1.34
C ALA A 112 -9.56 -5.23 -1.95
N VAL A 113 -10.27 -5.88 -2.89
CA VAL A 113 -9.77 -7.07 -3.59
C VAL A 113 -8.52 -6.74 -4.41
N ALA A 114 -8.54 -5.66 -5.20
CA ALA A 114 -7.38 -5.24 -5.98
C ALA A 114 -6.15 -4.98 -5.08
N PHE A 115 -6.36 -4.34 -3.93
CA PHE A 115 -5.31 -4.10 -2.95
C PHE A 115 -4.78 -5.40 -2.32
N LEU A 116 -5.67 -6.31 -1.89
CA LEU A 116 -5.29 -7.59 -1.32
C LEU A 116 -4.51 -8.47 -2.31
N VAL A 117 -4.89 -8.46 -3.58
CA VAL A 117 -4.15 -9.14 -4.65
C VAL A 117 -2.75 -8.55 -4.80
N GLY A 118 -2.64 -7.21 -4.91
CA GLY A 118 -1.35 -6.52 -4.99
C GLY A 118 -0.45 -6.79 -3.79
N LEU A 119 -1.02 -6.75 -2.59
CA LEU A 119 -0.32 -7.05 -1.34
C LEU A 119 0.16 -8.50 -1.29
N SER A 120 -0.69 -9.45 -1.68
CA SER A 120 -0.35 -10.88 -1.70
C SER A 120 0.81 -11.19 -2.64
N VAL A 121 0.83 -10.57 -3.83
CA VAL A 121 1.95 -10.70 -4.78
C VAL A 121 3.24 -10.16 -4.17
N ARG A 122 3.19 -9.00 -3.49
CA ARG A 122 4.34 -8.40 -2.81
C ARG A 122 4.85 -9.27 -1.66
N ILE A 123 3.96 -9.77 -0.81
CA ILE A 123 4.32 -10.68 0.30
C ILE A 123 4.97 -11.96 -0.25
N LYS A 124 4.40 -12.56 -1.30
CA LYS A 124 4.96 -13.76 -1.93
C LYS A 124 6.37 -13.50 -2.48
N ARG A 125 6.58 -12.37 -3.16
CA ARG A 125 7.90 -11.95 -3.66
C ARG A 125 8.87 -11.74 -2.50
N PHE A 126 8.44 -11.06 -1.44
CA PHE A 126 9.27 -10.82 -0.26
C PHE A 126 9.71 -12.12 0.41
N ARG A 127 8.77 -13.04 0.64
CA ARG A 127 9.06 -14.36 1.22
C ARG A 127 10.05 -15.16 0.39
N LYS A 128 9.94 -15.11 -0.95
CA LYS A 128 10.84 -15.83 -1.85
C LYS A 128 12.26 -15.24 -1.88
N GLN A 129 12.39 -13.91 -1.79
CA GLN A 129 13.66 -13.22 -2.02
C GLN A 129 14.41 -12.89 -0.72
N PHE A 130 13.72 -12.36 0.29
CA PHE A 130 14.37 -11.76 1.46
C PHE A 130 14.32 -12.63 2.71
N LEU A 131 13.33 -13.52 2.84
CA LEU A 131 13.28 -14.44 3.99
C LEU A 131 14.51 -15.37 4.04
N PRO A 132 14.90 -16.06 2.94
CA PRO A 132 16.07 -16.92 2.96
C PRO A 132 17.38 -16.15 3.22
N LEU A 133 17.44 -14.89 2.78
CA LEU A 133 18.59 -14.02 3.02
C LEU A 133 18.67 -13.64 4.51
N LEU A 134 17.54 -13.32 5.14
CA LEU A 134 17.47 -13.02 6.57
C LEU A 134 17.90 -14.24 7.40
N ASP A 135 17.42 -15.43 7.03
CA ASP A 135 17.73 -16.68 7.73
C ASP A 135 19.25 -16.98 7.66
N ARG A 136 19.87 -16.78 6.48
CA ARG A 136 21.33 -16.92 6.29
C ARG A 136 22.13 -15.89 7.09
N ILE A 137 21.66 -14.65 7.17
CA ILE A 137 22.31 -13.62 7.99
C ILE A 137 22.26 -14.01 9.46
N GLN A 138 21.14 -14.56 9.93
CA GLN A 138 20.99 -15.00 11.31
C GLN A 138 21.87 -16.22 11.62
N SER A 139 21.95 -17.22 10.73
CA SER A 139 22.83 -18.37 10.92
C SER A 139 24.30 -17.96 10.99
N PHE A 140 24.76 -17.11 10.06
CA PHE A 140 26.13 -16.60 10.04
C PHE A 140 26.50 -15.88 11.34
N LYS A 141 25.58 -15.09 11.90
CA LYS A 141 25.78 -14.40 13.18
C LYS A 141 25.88 -15.36 14.36
N ASN A 142 25.11 -16.45 14.36
CA ASN A 142 25.16 -17.45 15.42
C ASN A 142 26.45 -18.30 15.36
N GLU A 143 27.02 -18.47 14.18
CA GLU A 143 28.31 -19.18 13.98
C GLU A 143 29.54 -18.31 14.31
N SER A 144 29.38 -16.98 14.28
CA SER A 144 30.47 -16.03 14.51
C SER A 144 30.59 -15.55 15.97
N ASN A 145 29.68 -15.99 16.85
CA ASN A 145 29.67 -15.74 18.29
C ASN A 145 30.10 -17.00 19.05
#